data_AF-A0A845GIF4-F1
#
_entry.id   AF-A0A845GIF4-F1
#
_cell.length_a   1.000
_cell.length_b   1.000
_cell.length_c   1.000
_cell.angle_alpha   90.00
_cell.angle_beta   90.00
_cell.angle_gamma   90.00
#
_symmetry.space_group_name_H-M   'P 1'
#
loop_
_entity.id
_entity.type
_entity.pdbx_description
1 polymer ?
#
loop_
_entity_poly.entity_id
_entity_poly.type
_entity_poly.pdbx_seq_one_letter_code
_entity_poly.pdbx_strand_id
1 'polypeptide(L)' 'MAVQPGQTVRVESIQRRLGGPRYPNRIGVVRERNALGRDSGGLWYVELQATTRAKARVTLFWGDELIPLAGCVQAGDHSR' A
#
# COMPACT_ATOMS: atom_id res chain seq x y z
N MET A 1 0.76 -10.23 8.35
CA MET A 1 -0.29 -10.45 7.32
C MET A 1 0.33 -10.15 5.97
N ALA A 2 0.00 -10.93 4.93
CA ALA A 2 0.53 -10.70 3.59
C ALA A 2 -0.44 -9.80 2.80
N VAL A 3 0.04 -8.64 2.36
CA VAL A 3 -0.64 -7.79 1.36
C VAL A 3 -0.49 -8.40 -0.04
N GLN A 4 -1.42 -8.11 -0.94
CA GLN A 4 -1.46 -8.66 -2.30
C GLN A 4 -1.83 -7.58 -3.33
N PRO A 5 -1.44 -7.72 -4.61
CA PRO A 5 -1.93 -6.85 -5.68
C PRO A 5 -3.46 -6.76 -5.71
N GLY A 6 -4.00 -5.56 -5.95
CA GLY A 6 -5.44 -5.29 -5.94
C GLY A 6 -6.05 -5.13 -4.53
N GLN A 7 -5.30 -5.41 -3.46
CA GLN A 7 -5.78 -5.20 -2.09
C GLN A 7 -5.89 -3.71 -1.77
N THR A 8 -7.03 -3.30 -1.21
CA THR A 8 -7.17 -1.98 -0.60
C THR A 8 -6.51 -1.96 0.79
N VAL A 9 -5.64 -0.98 1.03
CA VAL A 9 -4.85 -0.85 2.25
C VAL A 9 -4.93 0.57 2.81
N ARG A 10 -4.76 0.70 4.12
CA ARG A 10 -4.50 1.96 4.80
C ARG A 10 -3.05 1.99 5.27
N VAL A 11 -2.38 3.10 5.05
CA VAL A 11 -1.02 3.35 5.56
C VAL A 11 -1.07 3.54 7.07
N GLU A 12 -0.23 2.80 7.79
CA GLU A 12 -0.12 2.89 9.24
C GLU A 12 0.32 4.30 9.67
N SER A 13 -0.26 4.77 10.78
CA SER A 13 0.00 6.11 11.31
C SER A 13 1.37 6.22 11.97
N ILE A 14 1.92 5.11 12.46
CA ILE A 14 3.23 5.03 13.10
C ILE A 14 4.11 4.16 12.21
N GLN A 15 5.17 4.74 11.65
CA GLN A 15 6.12 4.03 10.78
C GLN A 15 7.51 4.16 11.36
N ARG A 16 8.29 3.08 11.35
CA ARG A 16 9.69 3.07 11.79
C ARG A 16 10.60 3.57 10.65
N ARG A 17 10.52 4.87 10.34
CA ARG A 17 11.27 5.52 9.25
C ARG A 17 12.17 6.65 9.77
N LEU A 18 13.37 6.75 9.18
CA LEU A 18 14.20 7.94 9.30
C LEU A 18 13.50 9.09 8.56
N GLY A 19 13.06 10.11 9.30
CA GLY A 19 12.26 11.23 8.77
C GLY A 19 10.79 11.25 9.19
N GLY A 20 10.35 10.28 10.01
CA GLY A 20 8.99 10.24 10.57
C GLY A 20 7.94 9.61 9.64
N PRO A 21 6.66 9.55 10.08
CA PRO A 21 5.60 8.88 9.36
C PRO A 21 5.29 9.54 8.02
N ARG A 22 5.16 8.73 6.96
CA ARG A 22 4.84 9.22 5.62
C ARG A 22 3.43 8.84 5.24
N TYR A 23 2.61 9.83 4.91
CA TYR A 23 1.21 9.66 4.51
C TYR A 23 0.36 8.89 5.54
N PRO A 24 0.43 9.25 6.83
CA PRO A 24 -0.32 8.54 7.86
C PRO A 24 -1.81 8.48 7.52
N ASN A 25 -2.42 7.31 7.67
CA ASN A 25 -3.84 7.05 7.45
C ASN A 25 -4.35 7.24 6.01
N ARG A 26 -3.48 7.47 5.02
CA ARG A 26 -3.95 7.49 3.62
C ARG A 26 -4.36 6.10 3.15
N ILE A 27 -5.39 6.06 2.31
CA ILE A 27 -5.89 4.84 1.69
C ILE A 27 -5.29 4.71 0.29
N GLY A 28 -4.96 3.49 -0.10
CA GLY A 28 -4.49 3.18 -1.43
C GLY A 28 -4.75 1.74 -1.83
N VAL A 29 -4.42 1.43 -3.08
CA VAL A 29 -4.52 0.07 -3.64
C VAL A 29 -3.11 -0.42 -3.95
N VAL A 30 -2.82 -1.64 -3.52
CA VAL A 30 -1.54 -2.30 -3.84
C VAL A 30 -1.51 -2.60 -5.34
N ARG A 31 -0.49 -2.10 -6.04
CA ARG A 31 -0.31 -2.35 -7.47
C ARG A 31 0.48 -3.62 -7.70
N GLU A 32 1.70 -3.66 -7.17
CA GLU A 32 2.61 -4.77 -7.37
C GLU A 32 3.66 -4.85 -6.26
N ARG A 33 4.31 -6.02 -6.17
CA ARG A 33 5.44 -6.23 -5.26
C ARG A 33 6.72 -5.71 -5.91
N ASN A 34 7.50 -4.95 -5.16
CA ASN A 34 8.85 -4.59 -5.55
C ASN A 34 9.80 -5.77 -5.31
N ALA A 35 10.59 -6.14 -6.33
CA ALA A 35 11.50 -7.28 -6.29
C ALA A 35 12.61 -7.18 -5.22
N LEU A 36 12.91 -5.97 -4.74
CA LEU A 36 13.90 -5.72 -3.68
C LEU A 36 13.33 -6.00 -2.28
N GLY A 37 12.01 -6.08 -2.13
CA GLY A 37 11.34 -6.33 -0.86
C GLY A 37 11.37 -7.81 -0.47
N ARG A 38 12.52 -8.29 0.03
CA ARG A 38 12.71 -9.67 0.48
C ARG A 38 12.29 -9.90 1.94
N ASP A 39 12.32 -8.85 2.77
CA ASP A 39 12.06 -8.93 4.21
C ASP A 39 10.79 -8.15 4.65
N SER A 40 10.38 -8.30 5.91
CA SER A 40 9.30 -7.54 6.58
C SER A 40 7.94 -7.50 5.86
N GLY A 41 7.48 -8.65 5.36
CA GLY A 41 6.20 -8.72 4.64
C GLY A 41 6.25 -8.16 3.20
N GLY A 42 7.44 -7.82 2.71
CA GLY A 42 7.71 -7.34 1.35
C GLY A 42 7.67 -5.82 1.23
N LEU A 43 8.11 -5.33 0.07
CA LEU A 43 8.05 -3.91 -0.30
C LEU A 43 7.07 -3.76 -1.46
N TRP A 44 6.15 -2.82 -1.35
CA TRP A 44 4.96 -2.77 -2.21
C TRP A 44 4.75 -1.39 -2.80
N TYR A 45 4.48 -1.34 -4.10
CA TYR A 45 3.99 -0.14 -4.74
C TYR A 45 2.51 0.03 -4.44
N VAL A 46 2.16 1.12 -3.76
CA VAL A 46 0.77 1.45 -3.42
C VAL A 46 0.39 2.74 -4.11
N GLU A 47 -0.73 2.71 -4.83
CA GLU A 47 -1.34 3.91 -5.36
C GLU A 47 -2.27 4.53 -4.32
N LEU A 48 -1.83 5.63 -3.74
CA LEU A 48 -2.61 6.40 -2.77
C LEU A 48 -3.70 7.18 -3.50
N GLN A 49 -4.94 7.06 -3.03
CA GLN A 49 -6.09 7.78 -3.56
C GLN A 49 -5.97 9.28 -3.27
N ALA A 50 -6.43 10.13 -4.19
CA ALA A 50 -6.48 11.57 -3.96
C ALA A 50 -7.34 11.92 -2.74
N THR A 51 -6.96 12.99 -2.04
CA THR A 51 -7.71 13.58 -0.93
C THR A 51 -7.92 15.05 -1.23
N THR A 52 -8.77 15.73 -0.46
CA THR A 52 -8.99 17.18 -0.56
C THR A 52 -7.69 17.99 -0.47
N ARG A 53 -6.66 17.49 0.22
CA ARG A 53 -5.39 18.21 0.47
C ARG A 53 -4.20 17.70 -0.35
N ALA A 54 -4.32 16.55 -1.00
CA ALA A 54 -3.19 15.92 -1.68
C ALA A 54 -3.62 15.05 -2.86
N LYS A 55 -2.89 15.16 -3.97
CA LYS A 55 -3.13 14.37 -5.19
C LYS A 55 -2.91 12.86 -4.96
N ALA A 56 -3.42 12.07 -5.90
CA ALA A 56 -3.09 10.65 -6.00
C ALA A 56 -1.59 10.50 -6.34
N ARG A 57 -0.97 9.42 -5.85
CA ARG A 57 0.43 9.10 -6.18
C ARG A 57 0.76 7.65 -5.90
N VAL A 58 1.69 7.10 -6.67
CA VAL A 58 2.32 5.81 -6.39
C VAL A 58 3.53 6.01 -5.47
N THR A 59 3.64 5.18 -4.44
CA THR A 59 4.81 5.19 -3.54
C THR A 59 5.04 3.84 -2.88
N LEU A 60 6.23 3.67 -2.29
CA LEU A 60 6.68 2.41 -1.71
C LEU A 60 6.46 2.35 -0.20
N PHE A 61 5.87 1.24 0.25
CA PHE A 61 5.67 0.92 1.66
C PHE A 61 6.13 -0.50 1.96
N TRP A 62 6.64 -0.69 3.18
CA TRP A 62 6.86 -2.03 3.71
C TRP A 62 5.51 -2.68 4.04
N GLY A 63 5.45 -4.00 3.95
CA GLY A 63 4.20 -4.75 4.17
C GLY A 63 3.66 -4.60 5.59
N ASP A 64 4.52 -4.37 6.58
CA ASP A 64 4.14 -4.11 7.97
C ASP A 64 3.58 -2.70 8.19
N GLU A 65 3.90 -1.73 7.34
CA GLU A 65 3.35 -0.37 7.36
C GLU A 65 1.95 -0.27 6.73
N LEU A 66 1.40 -1.39 6.26
CA LEU A 66 0.13 -1.44 5.54
C LEU A 66 -0.90 -2.27 6.33
N ILE A 67 -2.05 -1.65 6.57
CA ILE A 67 -3.19 -2.28 7.21
C ILE A 67 -4.19 -2.65 6.11
N PRO A 68 -4.39 -3.94 5.80
CA PRO A 68 -5.42 -4.37 4.87
C PRO A 68 -6.80 -3.92 5.34
N LEU A 69 -7.56 -3.30 4.43
CA LEU A 69 -8.95 -2.95 4.70
C LEU A 69 -9.86 -4.04 4.15
N ALA A 70 -10.89 -4.39 4.91
CA ALA A 70 -11.95 -5.28 4.45
C ALA A 70 -12.76 -4.55 3.37
N GLY A 71 -12.44 -4.82 2.11
CA GLY A 71 -13.05 -4.20 0.95
C GLY A 71 -12.45 -4.80 -0.31
N CYS A 72 -13.31 -5.51 -1.05
CA CYS A 72 -13.15 -6.14 -2.36
C CYS A 72 -11.71 -6.25 -2.88
N VAL A 73 -11.17 -7.47 -2.88
CA VAL A 73 -10.17 -7.86 -3.88
C VAL A 73 -10.83 -7.51 -5.23
N GLN A 74 -10.35 -6.47 -5.91
CA GLN A 74 -10.72 -6.30 -7.31
C GLN A 74 -10.09 -7.49 -8.03
N ALA A 75 -10.89 -8.53 -8.23
CA ALA A 75 -10.57 -9.65 -9.10
C ALA A 75 -10.21 -9.02 -10.45
N GLY A 76 -8.91 -8.95 -10.73
CA GLY A 76 -8.45 -8.56 -12.05
C GLY A 76 -8.96 -9.60 -13.02
N ASP A 77 -9.85 -9.17 -13.92
CA ASP A 77 -10.19 -9.89 -15.14
C ASP A 77 -8.89 -10.30 -15.84
N HIS A 78 -8.50 -11.55 -15.68
CA HIS A 78 -7.60 -12.23 -16.61
C HIS A 78 -8.42 -12.56 -17.86
N SER A 79 -8.65 -11.55 -18.70
CA SER A 79 -9.13 -11.77 -20.06
C SER A 79 -7.95 -12.14 -20.96
N ARG A 80 -7.87 -13.45 -21.22
CA ARG A 80 -7.33 -14.19 -22.38
C ARG A 80 -6.13 -13.65 -23.15
#